data_AF-A0A9E1XNX2-F1
#
_entry.id   AF-A0A9E1XNX2-F1
#
_cell.length_a   1.000
_cell.length_b   1.000
_cell.length_c   1.000
_cell.angle_alpha   90.00
_cell.angle_beta   90.00
_cell.angle_gamma   90.00
#
_symmetry.space_group_name_H-M   'P 1'
#
loop_
_entity.id
_entity.type
_entity.pdbx_description
1 polymer ?
#
loop_
_entity_poly.entity_id
_entity_poly.type
_entity_poly.pdbx_seq_one_letter_code
_entity_poly.pdbx_strand_id
1 'polypeptide(L)'
;MKPHISTLALIAVLALATGCRTESYVRRGDAAFAAGRPEEALQYYERVYRSSSKYRADPGFGSKMKQTRVQVLLLHGRRALNSKQWDAAMAKLEEALQLDPSLGSARQLLAEAKQGAADAALARACKAADQGHLAEAQQQCALGLGHQPQHSGLLQAQGSLSPQAPGQDVLAEVARLVADHRWTQADSMLGGLLESHPYHLAARNRRALVLGKLGEERRLLGTAKVQTRNGDLLAAEKSLVQLQKVSPHHPEVQGLLAGVRSRLAEGRALLAKAKQAEQRGRPGMALRHLAAARNAWSCGVAGSEVARLQGVLRETYPVRMSWEATGPGAELVRGTLLGELGRGTRDRDGPVYEMKVHVQPGAGRVDTVRTEQLQHMYVTREVQPNPEIPGLRHDKRRYELEERRMRGRYEETVRDLRHAQRHVPKDTPHRPPKDTPHRPPKDTVRRPPRDVPDREQVLRRLTARVERSRRELNEAERRLRRASHRLRMASATVVVERRLAWPYIRRTMRKTLTVSAVATMDSAGEKVVAPTSFSRSATADDTVNDGANPGLGLRVDRLSLPSDQALAASAGNALAQDVGTWARGVSRQAWVGQLVASSEELRRQGEEEDAVELAMAAEAYRVLMGK
;
A
#
# COMPACT_ATOMS: atom_id res chain seq x y z
N MET A 1 80.71 6.02 -32.73
CA MET A 1 79.47 6.61 -33.27
C MET A 1 78.56 5.50 -33.79
N LYS A 2 77.29 5.50 -33.35
CA LYS A 2 76.07 4.84 -33.90
C LYS A 2 75.28 4.03 -32.86
N PRO A 3 74.23 4.65 -32.29
CA PRO A 3 72.98 3.95 -32.02
C PRO A 3 71.76 4.84 -32.32
N HIS A 4 71.15 4.76 -33.51
CA HIS A 4 69.90 5.52 -33.78
C HIS A 4 68.86 4.82 -34.68
N ILE A 5 69.04 3.58 -35.13
CA ILE A 5 68.14 3.00 -36.14
C ILE A 5 67.02 2.12 -35.51
N SER A 6 67.25 1.51 -34.35
CA SER A 6 66.30 0.56 -33.76
C SER A 6 65.10 1.20 -33.03
N THR A 7 65.25 2.43 -32.54
CA THR A 7 64.18 3.15 -31.80
C THR A 7 63.13 3.75 -32.75
N LEU A 8 63.51 4.10 -33.98
CA LEU A 8 62.60 4.68 -34.98
C LEU A 8 61.61 3.65 -35.56
N ALA A 9 62.02 2.39 -35.69
CA ALA A 9 61.15 1.33 -36.22
C ALA A 9 60.05 0.91 -35.23
N LEU A 10 60.32 0.94 -33.91
CA LEU A 10 59.33 0.60 -32.88
C LEU A 10 58.29 1.71 -32.70
N ILE A 11 58.69 2.99 -32.88
CA ILE A 11 57.78 4.14 -32.88
C ILE A 11 56.87 4.13 -34.12
N ALA A 12 57.38 3.71 -35.28
CA ALA A 12 56.59 3.62 -36.52
C ALA A 12 55.50 2.52 -36.47
N VAL A 13 55.76 1.38 -35.82
CA VAL A 13 54.78 0.27 -35.69
C VAL A 13 53.70 0.57 -34.65
N LEU A 14 54.01 1.30 -33.58
CA LEU A 14 52.99 1.78 -32.62
C LEU A 14 52.10 2.89 -33.20
N ALA A 15 52.63 3.74 -34.09
CA ALA A 15 51.85 4.79 -34.76
C ALA A 15 50.86 4.24 -35.80
N LEU A 16 51.17 3.12 -36.46
CA LEU A 16 50.31 2.50 -37.48
C LEU A 16 49.12 1.72 -36.88
N ALA A 17 49.27 1.11 -35.70
CA ALA A 17 48.18 0.38 -35.04
C ALA A 17 47.09 1.31 -34.41
N THR A 18 47.44 2.56 -34.10
CA THR A 18 46.49 3.56 -33.58
C THR A 18 45.58 4.17 -34.65
N GLY A 19 46.02 4.23 -35.91
CA GLY A 19 45.27 4.84 -37.02
C GLY A 19 43.99 4.09 -37.40
N CYS A 20 44.03 2.75 -37.46
CA CYS A 20 42.89 1.94 -37.89
C CYS A 20 41.71 1.96 -36.90
N ARG A 21 41.98 2.17 -35.60
CA ARG A 21 40.94 2.16 -34.57
C ARG A 21 40.17 3.49 -34.53
N THR A 22 40.84 4.62 -34.76
CA THR A 22 40.21 5.95 -34.81
C THR A 22 39.31 6.13 -36.02
N GLU A 23 39.73 5.65 -37.21
CA GLU A 23 38.90 5.69 -38.42
C GLU A 23 37.63 4.83 -38.29
N SER A 24 37.72 3.69 -37.59
CA SER A 24 36.55 2.86 -37.29
C SER A 24 35.51 3.60 -36.44
N TYR A 25 35.94 4.39 -35.45
CA TYR A 25 35.02 5.19 -34.63
C TYR A 25 34.38 6.35 -35.41
N VAL A 26 35.12 7.01 -36.32
CA VAL A 26 34.54 8.04 -37.20
C VAL A 26 33.45 7.43 -38.07
N ARG A 27 33.69 6.28 -38.74
CA ARG A 27 32.67 5.61 -39.57
C ARG A 27 31.42 5.21 -38.78
N ARG A 28 31.58 4.77 -37.53
CA ARG A 28 30.46 4.45 -36.65
C ARG A 28 29.68 5.70 -36.23
N GLY A 29 30.39 6.80 -35.94
CA GLY A 29 29.78 8.09 -35.67
C GLY A 29 28.95 8.59 -36.86
N ASP A 30 29.51 8.49 -38.06
CA ASP A 30 28.85 8.89 -39.31
C ASP A 30 27.59 8.08 -39.58
N ALA A 31 27.67 6.75 -39.40
CA ALA A 31 26.53 5.86 -39.54
C ALA A 31 25.45 6.12 -38.48
N ALA A 32 25.83 6.39 -37.23
CA ALA A 32 24.89 6.75 -36.17
C ALA A 32 24.20 8.09 -36.46
N PHE A 33 24.94 9.08 -36.96
CA PHE A 33 24.42 10.39 -37.32
C PHE A 33 23.45 10.31 -38.50
N ALA A 34 23.80 9.57 -39.57
CA ALA A 34 22.93 9.34 -40.72
C ALA A 34 21.65 8.56 -40.33
N ALA A 35 21.71 7.71 -39.30
CA ALA A 35 20.56 6.99 -38.76
C ALA A 35 19.68 7.83 -37.80
N GLY A 36 19.92 9.14 -37.68
CA GLY A 36 19.15 10.02 -36.78
C GLY A 36 19.41 9.78 -35.29
N ARG A 37 20.57 9.21 -34.93
CA ARG A 37 20.98 8.95 -33.54
C ARG A 37 22.14 9.87 -33.13
N PRO A 38 21.89 11.17 -32.92
CA PRO A 38 22.94 12.16 -32.66
C PRO A 38 23.67 11.94 -31.33
N GLU A 39 23.02 11.37 -30.32
CA GLU A 39 23.63 11.05 -29.02
C GLU A 39 24.72 9.97 -29.15
N GLU A 40 24.40 8.88 -29.85
CA GLU A 40 25.34 7.80 -30.13
C GLU A 40 26.49 8.29 -31.02
N ALA A 41 26.17 9.11 -32.03
CA ALA A 41 27.17 9.74 -32.89
C ALA A 41 28.14 10.62 -32.10
N LEU A 42 27.63 11.45 -31.19
CA LEU A 42 28.46 12.34 -30.35
C LEU A 42 29.43 11.55 -29.48
N GLN A 43 29.00 10.43 -28.88
CA GLN A 43 29.88 9.57 -28.08
C GLN A 43 31.05 9.02 -28.92
N TYR A 44 30.78 8.60 -30.16
CA TYR A 44 31.85 8.15 -31.05
C TYR A 44 32.79 9.30 -31.45
N TYR A 45 32.26 10.48 -31.77
CA TYR A 45 33.08 11.63 -32.12
C TYR A 45 33.93 12.15 -30.95
N GLU A 46 33.40 12.18 -29.72
CA GLU A 46 34.16 12.56 -28.51
C GLU A 46 35.31 11.60 -28.23
N ARG A 47 35.11 10.29 -28.44
CA ARG A 47 36.19 9.30 -28.31
C ARG A 47 37.30 9.53 -29.33
N VAL A 48 36.95 9.87 -30.57
CA VAL A 48 37.93 10.23 -31.61
C VAL A 48 38.67 11.51 -31.24
N TYR A 49 37.95 12.53 -30.78
CA TYR A 49 38.51 13.81 -30.38
C TYR A 49 39.52 13.68 -29.22
N ARG A 50 39.24 12.82 -28.23
CA ARG A 50 40.16 12.56 -27.10
C ARG A 50 41.41 11.77 -27.50
N SER A 51 41.28 10.83 -28.44
CA SER A 51 42.33 9.86 -28.76
C SER A 51 43.27 10.27 -29.89
N SER A 52 42.91 11.25 -30.72
CA SER A 52 43.71 11.65 -31.88
C SER A 52 43.94 13.16 -31.95
N SER A 53 45.21 13.57 -31.99
CA SER A 53 45.59 14.98 -32.24
C SER A 53 45.27 15.41 -33.68
N LYS A 54 45.33 14.49 -34.65
CA LYS A 54 45.01 14.75 -36.07
C LYS A 54 43.59 15.27 -36.24
N TYR A 55 42.60 14.62 -35.64
CA TYR A 55 41.19 15.03 -35.74
C TYR A 55 40.86 16.27 -34.89
N ARG A 56 41.68 16.60 -33.88
CA ARG A 56 41.55 17.87 -33.15
C ARG A 56 42.01 19.07 -33.98
N ALA A 57 43.02 18.87 -34.83
CA ALA A 57 43.53 19.88 -35.74
C ALA A 57 42.71 19.99 -37.04
N ASP A 58 41.77 19.08 -37.30
CA ASP A 58 40.93 19.05 -38.49
C ASP A 58 39.68 19.96 -38.31
N PRO A 59 39.59 21.09 -39.05
CA PRO A 59 38.45 22.00 -38.96
C PRO A 59 37.12 21.37 -39.43
N GLY A 60 37.17 20.42 -40.36
CA GLY A 60 36.00 19.72 -40.87
C GLY A 60 35.39 18.80 -39.81
N PHE A 61 36.24 18.07 -39.09
CA PHE A 61 35.80 17.25 -37.96
C PHE A 61 35.27 18.08 -36.79
N GLY A 62 35.93 19.21 -36.48
CA GLY A 62 35.44 20.16 -35.47
C GLY A 62 34.03 20.70 -35.80
N SER A 63 33.77 21.03 -37.06
CA SER A 63 32.45 21.47 -37.53
C SER A 63 31.40 20.36 -37.41
N LYS A 64 31.75 19.13 -37.76
CA LYS A 64 30.87 17.95 -37.63
C LYS A 64 30.51 17.67 -36.17
N MET A 65 31.48 17.75 -35.27
CA MET A 65 31.28 17.57 -33.85
C MET A 65 30.36 18.65 -33.27
N LYS A 66 30.57 19.91 -33.68
CA LYS A 66 29.72 21.05 -33.31
C LYS A 66 28.27 20.84 -33.76
N GLN A 67 28.03 20.49 -35.02
CA GLN A 67 26.70 20.20 -35.56
C GLN A 67 26.02 19.03 -34.81
N THR A 68 26.78 17.97 -34.53
CA THR A 68 26.26 16.81 -33.79
C THR A 68 25.85 17.19 -32.36
N ARG A 69 26.69 18.00 -31.68
CA ARG A 69 26.40 18.49 -30.33
C ARG A 69 25.16 19.38 -30.29
N VAL A 70 24.99 20.25 -31.29
CA VAL A 70 23.76 21.06 -31.45
C VAL A 70 22.52 20.17 -31.57
N GLN A 71 22.55 19.12 -32.38
CA GLN A 71 21.41 18.19 -32.51
C GLN A 71 21.10 17.44 -31.21
N VAL A 72 22.12 17.00 -30.47
CA VAL A 72 21.92 16.39 -29.14
C VAL A 72 21.27 17.36 -28.17
N LEU A 73 21.74 18.61 -28.14
CA LEU A 73 21.18 19.65 -27.26
C LEU A 73 19.73 19.98 -27.63
N LEU A 74 19.38 20.06 -28.91
CA LEU A 74 17.99 20.21 -29.37
C LEU A 74 17.11 19.04 -28.92
N LEU A 75 17.59 17.81 -29.08
CA LEU A 75 16.87 16.60 -28.67
C LEU A 75 16.62 16.58 -27.16
N HIS A 76 17.65 16.88 -26.36
CA HIS A 76 17.53 16.97 -24.91
C HIS A 76 16.61 18.12 -24.48
N GLY A 77 16.73 19.30 -25.10
CA GLY A 77 15.86 20.44 -24.85
C GLY A 77 14.40 20.13 -25.11
N ARG A 78 14.09 19.45 -26.23
CA ARG A 78 12.72 19.01 -26.56
C ARG A 78 12.19 17.95 -25.58
N ARG A 79 13.02 17.00 -25.14
CA ARG A 79 12.61 16.04 -24.10
C ARG A 79 12.29 16.74 -22.77
N ALA A 80 13.10 17.72 -22.39
CA ALA A 80 12.89 18.52 -21.18
C ALA A 80 11.61 19.36 -21.27
N LEU A 81 11.34 19.99 -22.43
CA LEU A 81 10.08 20.69 -22.72
C LEU A 81 8.86 19.78 -22.55
N ASN A 82 8.88 18.61 -23.18
CA ASN A 82 7.79 17.63 -23.09
C ASN A 82 7.56 17.14 -21.65
N SER A 83 8.61 17.13 -20.84
CA SER A 83 8.56 16.75 -19.43
C SER A 83 8.26 17.93 -18.49
N LYS A 84 7.96 19.12 -19.04
CA LYS A 84 7.74 20.38 -18.29
C LYS A 84 8.91 20.78 -17.37
N GLN A 85 10.12 20.33 -17.70
CA GLN A 85 11.35 20.70 -16.99
C GLN A 85 11.91 21.98 -17.63
N TRP A 86 11.24 23.11 -17.37
CA TRP A 86 11.48 24.36 -18.08
C TRP A 86 12.92 24.87 -17.96
N ASP A 87 13.50 24.86 -16.75
CA ASP A 87 14.88 25.32 -16.53
C ASP A 87 15.91 24.46 -17.28
N ALA A 88 15.73 23.14 -17.23
CA ALA A 88 16.59 22.20 -17.95
C ALA A 88 16.46 22.36 -19.48
N ALA A 89 15.24 22.61 -19.97
CA ALA A 89 15.00 22.89 -21.38
C ALA A 89 15.69 24.18 -21.82
N MET A 90 15.50 25.29 -21.08
CA MET A 90 16.11 26.58 -21.37
C MET A 90 17.65 26.46 -21.39
N ALA A 91 18.25 25.85 -20.37
CA ALA A 91 19.70 25.66 -20.31
C ALA A 91 20.26 24.91 -21.54
N LYS A 92 19.60 23.82 -21.95
CA LYS A 92 20.05 23.02 -23.12
C LYS A 92 19.87 23.75 -24.45
N LEU A 93 18.82 24.55 -24.58
CA LEU A 93 18.55 25.33 -25.80
C LEU A 93 19.46 26.57 -25.90
N GLU A 94 19.79 27.20 -24.77
CA GLU A 94 20.78 28.28 -24.70
C GLU A 94 22.19 27.77 -25.05
N GLU A 95 22.59 26.60 -24.54
CA GLU A 95 23.83 25.93 -24.95
C GLU A 95 23.84 25.66 -26.48
N ALA A 96 22.71 25.28 -27.07
CA ALA A 96 22.62 25.06 -28.51
C ALA A 96 22.80 26.36 -29.31
N LEU A 97 22.23 27.47 -28.84
CA LEU A 97 22.36 28.80 -29.46
C LEU A 97 23.75 29.41 -29.28
N GLN A 98 24.45 29.11 -28.19
CA GLN A 98 25.86 29.50 -28.03
C GLN A 98 26.75 28.82 -29.07
N LEU A 99 26.44 27.57 -29.43
CA LEU A 99 27.15 26.87 -30.50
C LEU A 99 26.73 27.41 -31.88
N ASP A 100 25.44 27.49 -32.17
CA ASP A 100 24.94 28.02 -33.44
C ASP A 100 23.88 29.12 -33.20
N PRO A 101 24.29 30.40 -33.23
CA PRO A 101 23.37 31.50 -33.03
C PRO A 101 22.27 31.59 -34.09
N SER A 102 22.49 31.06 -35.30
CA SER A 102 21.56 31.18 -36.43
C SER A 102 20.41 30.16 -36.40
N LEU A 103 20.41 29.25 -35.42
CA LEU A 103 19.51 28.11 -35.33
C LEU A 103 18.07 28.53 -34.95
N GLY A 104 17.23 28.74 -35.96
CA GLY A 104 15.83 29.16 -35.78
C GLY A 104 15.00 28.20 -34.91
N SER A 105 15.21 26.89 -35.03
CA SER A 105 14.47 25.88 -34.25
C SER A 105 14.79 25.94 -32.74
N ALA A 106 16.04 26.21 -32.36
CA ALA A 106 16.39 26.40 -30.94
C ALA A 106 15.77 27.68 -30.38
N ARG A 107 15.71 28.77 -31.17
CA ARG A 107 15.05 30.01 -30.75
C ARG A 107 13.56 29.82 -30.51
N GLN A 108 12.87 29.11 -31.41
CA GLN A 108 11.45 28.79 -31.26
C GLN A 108 11.20 27.95 -30.00
N LEU A 109 11.93 26.85 -29.83
CA LEU A 109 11.81 25.99 -28.65
C LEU A 109 12.16 26.73 -27.35
N LEU A 110 13.12 27.66 -27.38
CA LEU A 110 13.46 28.47 -26.22
C LEU A 110 12.34 29.46 -25.86
N ALA A 111 11.69 30.06 -26.86
CA ALA A 111 10.53 30.92 -26.63
C ALA A 111 9.36 30.13 -26.03
N GLU A 112 9.09 28.93 -26.54
CA GLU A 112 8.12 27.99 -25.97
C GLU A 112 8.47 27.61 -24.52
N ALA A 113 9.75 27.33 -24.23
CA ALA A 113 10.21 27.02 -22.87
C ALA A 113 9.97 28.17 -21.90
N LYS A 114 10.30 29.41 -22.31
CA LYS A 114 10.10 30.63 -21.52
C LYS A 114 8.62 30.91 -21.27
N GLN A 115 7.78 30.74 -22.29
CA GLN A 115 6.33 30.88 -22.17
C GLN A 115 5.77 29.83 -21.19
N GLY A 116 6.12 28.55 -21.35
CA GLY A 116 5.69 27.48 -20.45
C GLY A 116 6.17 27.65 -19.00
N ALA A 117 7.38 28.18 -18.80
CA ALA A 117 7.90 28.53 -17.48
C ALA A 117 7.07 29.65 -16.82
N ALA A 118 6.73 30.69 -17.60
CA ALA A 118 5.93 31.82 -17.15
C ALA A 118 4.49 31.41 -16.80
N ASP A 119 3.84 30.59 -17.63
CA ASP A 119 2.51 30.02 -17.38
C ASP A 119 2.50 29.17 -16.10
N ALA A 120 3.53 28.33 -15.90
CA ALA A 120 3.68 27.53 -14.69
C ALA A 120 3.91 28.41 -13.45
N ALA A 121 4.67 29.49 -13.57
CA ALA A 121 4.88 30.45 -12.50
C ALA A 121 3.58 31.20 -12.13
N LEU A 122 2.77 31.60 -13.12
CA LEU A 122 1.45 32.20 -12.89
C LEU A 122 0.52 31.25 -12.13
N ALA A 123 0.45 29.98 -12.56
CA ALA A 123 -0.34 28.97 -11.87
C ALA A 123 0.10 28.77 -10.41
N ARG A 124 1.42 28.74 -10.15
CA ARG A 124 1.96 28.69 -8.79
C ARG A 124 1.64 29.94 -7.97
N ALA A 125 1.72 31.13 -8.58
CA ALA A 125 1.40 32.39 -7.92
C ALA A 125 -0.08 32.45 -7.50
N CYS A 126 -0.99 32.10 -8.40
CA CYS A 126 -2.43 32.01 -8.11
C CYS A 126 -2.71 31.01 -6.98
N LYS A 127 -2.09 29.83 -7.03
CA LYS A 127 -2.22 28.81 -5.98
C LYS A 127 -1.72 29.31 -4.63
N ALA A 128 -0.56 29.96 -4.58
CA ALA A 128 -0.03 30.53 -3.36
C ALA A 128 -0.95 31.62 -2.79
N ALA A 129 -1.52 32.48 -3.65
CA ALA A 129 -2.50 33.47 -3.23
C ALA A 129 -3.79 32.82 -2.68
N ASP A 130 -4.31 31.77 -3.32
CA ASP A 130 -5.48 31.00 -2.85
C ASP A 130 -5.21 30.29 -1.51
N GLN A 131 -3.94 30.10 -1.14
CA GLN A 131 -3.51 29.55 0.15
C GLN A 131 -3.24 30.63 1.21
N GLY A 132 -3.40 31.91 0.88
CA GLY A 132 -3.10 33.00 1.80
C GLY A 132 -1.63 33.45 1.80
N HIS A 133 -0.77 32.89 0.95
CA HIS A 133 0.66 33.19 0.89
C HIS A 133 0.99 34.28 -0.15
N LEU A 134 0.69 35.54 0.17
CA LEU A 134 0.85 36.63 -0.79
C LEU A 134 2.32 36.89 -1.19
N ALA A 135 3.25 36.76 -0.25
CA ALA A 135 4.69 36.96 -0.51
C ALA A 135 5.26 35.90 -1.46
N GLU A 136 4.84 34.64 -1.30
CA GLU A 136 5.21 33.57 -2.22
C GLU A 136 4.61 33.79 -3.60
N ALA A 137 3.34 34.23 -3.68
CA ALA A 137 2.71 34.58 -4.94
C ALA A 137 3.46 35.68 -5.68
N GLN A 138 3.89 36.73 -4.97
CA GLN A 138 4.73 37.80 -5.51
C GLN A 138 6.06 37.29 -6.06
N GLN A 139 6.75 36.42 -5.32
CA GLN A 139 8.01 35.83 -5.74
C GLN A 139 7.84 35.00 -7.02
N GLN A 140 6.79 34.18 -7.10
CA GLN A 140 6.49 33.40 -8.30
C GLN A 140 6.19 34.30 -9.51
N CYS A 141 5.49 35.42 -9.30
CA CYS A 141 5.28 36.39 -10.38
C CYS A 141 6.58 37.01 -10.88
N ALA A 142 7.47 37.42 -9.97
CA ALA A 142 8.77 37.98 -10.34
C ALA A 142 9.64 36.98 -11.12
N LEU A 143 9.66 35.70 -10.69
CA LEU A 143 10.36 34.63 -11.41
C LEU A 143 9.80 34.43 -12.83
N GLY A 144 8.47 34.37 -12.96
CA GLY A 144 7.82 34.20 -14.28
C GLY A 144 8.11 35.36 -15.23
N LEU A 145 8.07 36.60 -14.73
CA LEU A 145 8.40 37.80 -15.51
C LEU A 145 9.89 37.87 -15.88
N GLY A 146 10.77 37.27 -15.09
CA GLY A 146 12.18 37.07 -15.44
C GLY A 146 12.37 36.20 -16.68
N HIS A 147 11.49 35.23 -16.93
CA HIS A 147 11.51 34.43 -18.15
C HIS A 147 10.82 35.12 -19.33
N GLN A 148 9.65 35.73 -19.11
CA GLN A 148 8.82 36.38 -20.12
C GLN A 148 8.26 37.71 -19.61
N PRO A 149 8.93 38.85 -19.87
CA PRO A 149 8.53 40.16 -19.33
C PRO A 149 7.16 40.66 -19.81
N GLN A 150 6.72 40.23 -21.00
CA GLN A 150 5.46 40.68 -21.63
C GLN A 150 4.27 39.74 -21.33
N HIS A 151 4.42 38.84 -20.35
CA HIS A 151 3.39 37.85 -20.04
C HIS A 151 2.15 38.50 -19.40
N SER A 152 1.07 38.63 -20.17
CA SER A 152 -0.13 39.39 -19.79
C SER A 152 -0.72 38.98 -18.44
N GLY A 153 -0.89 37.68 -18.18
CA GLY A 153 -1.45 37.20 -16.92
C GLY A 153 -0.57 37.47 -15.69
N LEU A 154 0.76 37.49 -15.87
CA LEU A 154 1.70 37.78 -14.79
C LEU A 154 1.77 39.28 -14.49
N LEU A 155 1.71 40.11 -15.54
CA LEU A 155 1.61 41.56 -15.40
C LEU A 155 0.30 41.97 -14.72
N GLN A 156 -0.83 41.33 -15.07
CA GLN A 156 -2.10 41.54 -14.38
C GLN A 156 -2.02 41.10 -12.92
N ALA A 157 -1.44 39.93 -12.64
CA ALA A 157 -1.27 39.42 -11.29
C ALA A 157 -0.40 40.35 -10.42
N GLN A 158 0.74 40.81 -10.95
CA GLN A 158 1.61 41.74 -10.25
C GLN A 158 0.96 43.12 -10.09
N GLY A 159 0.31 43.63 -11.13
CA GLY A 159 -0.40 44.90 -11.12
C GLY A 159 -1.55 44.93 -10.12
N SER A 160 -2.19 43.79 -9.86
CA SER A 160 -3.27 43.65 -8.87
C SER A 160 -2.85 43.90 -7.42
N LEU A 161 -1.55 43.96 -7.15
CA LEU A 161 -0.99 44.29 -5.84
C LEU A 161 -0.78 45.79 -5.65
N SER A 162 -0.88 46.58 -6.72
CA SER A 162 -0.77 48.03 -6.68
C SER A 162 -2.00 48.65 -6.03
N PRO A 163 -1.86 49.72 -5.24
CA PRO A 163 -3.00 50.48 -4.71
C PRO A 163 -3.87 51.14 -5.79
N GLN A 164 -3.40 51.21 -7.04
CA GLN A 164 -4.15 51.72 -8.19
C GLN A 164 -4.82 50.61 -9.02
N ALA A 165 -4.77 49.35 -8.57
CA ALA A 165 -5.37 48.22 -9.28
C ALA A 165 -6.90 48.38 -9.44
N PRO A 166 -7.50 47.80 -10.49
CA PRO A 166 -8.95 47.73 -10.60
C PRO A 166 -9.53 46.87 -9.46
N GLY A 167 -10.65 47.30 -8.87
CA GLY A 167 -11.31 46.58 -7.77
C GLY A 167 -10.79 46.92 -6.36
N GLN A 168 -9.96 47.96 -6.21
CA GLN A 168 -9.49 48.40 -4.88
C GLN A 168 -10.61 48.96 -3.99
N ASP A 169 -11.65 49.54 -4.59
CA ASP A 169 -12.91 49.91 -3.96
C ASP A 169 -13.64 48.69 -3.38
N VAL A 170 -13.77 47.61 -4.17
CA VAL A 170 -14.32 46.33 -3.72
C VAL A 170 -13.49 45.75 -2.57
N LEU A 171 -12.17 45.81 -2.68
CA LEU A 171 -11.28 45.38 -1.62
C LEU A 171 -11.46 46.22 -0.33
N ALA A 172 -11.61 47.53 -0.43
CA ALA A 172 -11.86 48.39 0.73
C ALA A 172 -13.17 48.02 1.44
N GLU A 173 -14.25 47.80 0.68
CA GLU A 173 -15.53 47.38 1.26
C GLU A 173 -15.46 45.96 1.86
N VAL A 174 -14.77 45.04 1.20
CA VAL A 174 -14.50 43.70 1.75
C VAL A 174 -13.74 43.78 3.07
N ALA A 175 -12.79 44.70 3.23
CA ALA A 175 -12.07 44.88 4.49
C ALA A 175 -13.01 45.34 5.61
N ARG A 176 -13.97 46.22 5.30
CA ARG A 176 -15.03 46.63 6.23
C ARG A 176 -15.93 45.45 6.61
N LEU A 177 -16.38 44.66 5.64
CA LEU A 177 -17.19 43.47 5.89
C LEU A 177 -16.44 42.41 6.73
N VAL A 178 -15.14 42.25 6.50
CA VAL A 178 -14.27 41.36 7.30
C VAL A 178 -14.15 41.86 8.75
N ALA A 179 -14.01 43.16 8.95
CA ALA A 179 -14.00 43.76 10.30
C ALA A 179 -15.36 43.57 11.01
N ASP A 180 -16.46 43.67 10.26
CA ASP A 180 -17.83 43.42 10.73
C ASP A 180 -18.18 41.92 10.81
N HIS A 181 -17.24 41.01 10.55
CA HIS A 181 -17.45 39.55 10.54
C HIS A 181 -18.56 39.06 9.57
N ARG A 182 -18.85 39.81 8.50
CA ARG A 182 -19.86 39.49 7.48
C ARG A 182 -19.25 38.65 6.36
N TRP A 183 -18.81 37.45 6.71
CA TRP A 183 -17.99 36.58 5.86
C TRP A 183 -18.66 36.19 4.52
N THR A 184 -19.95 35.89 4.52
CA THR A 184 -20.67 35.45 3.31
C THR A 184 -20.76 36.53 2.25
N GLN A 185 -20.98 37.79 2.67
CA GLN A 185 -21.02 38.93 1.77
C GLN A 185 -19.63 39.25 1.23
N ALA A 186 -18.60 39.17 2.09
CA ALA A 186 -17.21 39.33 1.67
C ALA A 186 -16.81 38.29 0.60
N ASP A 187 -17.18 37.02 0.77
CA ASP A 187 -16.89 35.97 -0.24
C ASP A 187 -17.63 36.23 -1.56
N SER A 188 -18.90 36.65 -1.51
CA SER A 188 -19.68 36.98 -2.70
C SER A 188 -19.06 38.13 -3.50
N MET A 189 -18.66 39.22 -2.84
CA MET A 189 -18.00 40.36 -3.49
C MET A 189 -16.64 39.97 -4.09
N LEU A 190 -15.84 39.19 -3.35
CA LEU A 190 -14.55 38.68 -3.85
C LEU A 190 -14.74 37.71 -5.02
N GLY A 191 -15.81 36.91 -5.01
CA GLY A 191 -16.20 36.04 -6.12
C GLY A 191 -16.42 36.83 -7.41
N GLY A 192 -17.27 37.86 -7.36
CA GLY A 192 -17.54 38.71 -8.53
C GLY A 192 -16.30 39.46 -9.06
N LEU A 193 -15.41 39.90 -8.16
CA LEU A 193 -14.13 40.50 -8.58
C LEU A 193 -13.24 39.49 -9.30
N LEU A 194 -13.19 38.24 -8.85
CA LEU A 194 -12.38 37.20 -9.47
C LEU A 194 -12.96 36.64 -10.77
N GLU A 195 -14.27 36.78 -11.01
CA GLU A 195 -14.89 36.46 -12.30
C GLU A 195 -14.43 37.45 -13.39
N SER A 196 -14.36 38.73 -13.07
CA SER A 196 -13.87 39.77 -13.99
C SER A 196 -12.35 39.85 -14.08
N HIS A 197 -11.64 39.56 -12.97
CA HIS A 197 -10.19 39.63 -12.88
C HIS A 197 -9.61 38.33 -12.28
N PRO A 198 -9.50 37.24 -13.07
CA PRO A 198 -9.12 35.92 -12.56
C PRO A 198 -7.75 35.85 -11.89
N TYR A 199 -6.82 36.75 -12.25
CA TYR A 199 -5.45 36.77 -11.73
C TYR A 199 -5.23 37.78 -10.60
N HIS A 200 -6.30 38.34 -10.03
CA HIS A 200 -6.18 39.34 -8.97
C HIS A 200 -5.69 38.72 -7.64
N LEU A 201 -4.38 38.83 -7.36
CA LEU A 201 -3.73 38.15 -6.24
C LEU A 201 -4.22 38.62 -4.87
N ALA A 202 -4.42 39.93 -4.69
CA ALA A 202 -4.92 40.47 -3.42
C ALA A 202 -6.35 39.98 -3.10
N ALA A 203 -7.23 39.90 -4.11
CA ALA A 203 -8.58 39.36 -3.97
C ALA A 203 -8.56 37.86 -3.63
N ARG A 204 -7.75 37.06 -4.34
CA ARG A 204 -7.54 35.63 -4.04
C ARG A 204 -7.09 35.41 -2.60
N ASN A 205 -6.10 36.19 -2.16
CA ASN A 205 -5.57 36.13 -0.80
C ASN A 205 -6.61 36.45 0.27
N ARG A 206 -7.38 37.52 0.08
CA ARG A 206 -8.47 37.86 1.01
C ARG A 206 -9.58 36.83 0.99
N ARG A 207 -9.87 36.25 -0.17
CA ARG A 207 -10.88 35.18 -0.29
C ARG A 207 -10.44 33.93 0.46
N ALA A 208 -9.16 33.57 0.42
CA ALA A 208 -8.61 32.47 1.21
C ALA A 208 -8.87 32.66 2.72
N LEU A 209 -8.63 33.88 3.24
CA LEU A 209 -8.94 34.23 4.64
C LEU A 209 -10.43 34.07 4.95
N VAL A 210 -11.31 34.63 4.12
CA VAL A 210 -12.76 34.58 4.29
C VAL A 210 -13.27 33.13 4.24
N LEU A 211 -12.80 32.33 3.28
CA LEU A 211 -13.15 30.91 3.18
C LEU A 211 -12.68 30.11 4.40
N GLY A 212 -11.50 30.43 4.95
CA GLY A 212 -11.03 29.85 6.21
C GLY A 212 -12.00 30.12 7.37
N LYS A 213 -12.52 31.35 7.47
CA LYS A 213 -13.50 31.74 8.50
C LYS A 213 -14.88 31.09 8.28
N LEU A 214 -15.36 31.02 7.04
CA LEU A 214 -16.58 30.28 6.70
C LEU A 214 -16.44 28.77 7.00
N GLY A 215 -15.26 28.19 6.79
CA GLY A 215 -14.96 26.82 7.17
C GLY A 215 -15.01 26.60 8.69
N GLU A 216 -14.42 27.52 9.46
CA GLU A 216 -14.47 27.52 10.93
C GLU A 216 -15.92 27.63 11.45
N GLU A 217 -16.71 28.53 10.88
CA GLU A 217 -18.13 28.72 11.15
C GLU A 217 -18.93 27.41 10.95
N ARG A 218 -18.80 26.79 9.78
CA ARG A 218 -19.47 25.51 9.46
C ARG A 218 -19.08 24.39 10.42
N ARG A 219 -17.78 24.31 10.78
CA ARG A 219 -17.27 23.29 11.71
C ARG A 219 -17.86 23.47 13.11
N LEU A 220 -17.87 24.70 13.63
CA LEU A 220 -18.41 25.00 14.96
C LEU A 220 -19.93 24.77 14.99
N LEU A 221 -20.66 25.19 13.96
CA LEU A 221 -22.11 24.95 13.86
C LEU A 221 -22.43 23.45 13.79
N GLY A 222 -21.69 22.69 12.97
CA GLY A 222 -21.84 21.24 12.89
C GLY A 222 -21.60 20.56 14.24
N THR A 223 -20.52 20.95 14.93
CA THR A 223 -20.18 20.45 16.27
C THR A 223 -21.29 20.76 17.28
N ALA A 224 -21.77 21.99 17.31
CA ALA A 224 -22.85 22.42 18.20
C ALA A 224 -24.16 21.65 17.92
N LYS A 225 -24.53 21.46 16.66
CA LYS A 225 -25.74 20.68 16.28
C LYS A 225 -25.65 19.23 16.75
N VAL A 226 -24.49 18.59 16.61
CA VAL A 226 -24.25 17.21 17.09
C VAL A 226 -24.33 17.16 18.62
N GLN A 227 -23.68 18.10 19.31
CA GLN A 227 -23.73 18.19 20.78
C GLN A 227 -25.16 18.38 21.30
N THR A 228 -25.96 19.26 20.67
CA THR A 228 -27.36 19.46 21.00
C THR A 228 -28.21 18.21 20.78
N ARG A 229 -27.97 17.47 19.68
CA ARG A 229 -28.67 16.20 19.38
C ARG A 229 -28.32 15.11 20.39
N ASN A 230 -27.05 15.03 20.80
CA ASN A 230 -26.59 14.08 21.81
C ASN A 230 -27.00 14.47 23.24
N GLY A 231 -27.53 15.69 23.43
CA GLY A 231 -27.95 16.24 24.71
C GLY A 231 -26.81 16.70 25.61
N ASP A 232 -25.60 16.86 25.05
CA ASP A 232 -24.47 17.54 25.70
C ASP A 232 -24.62 19.06 25.55
N LEU A 233 -25.61 19.58 26.28
CA LEU A 233 -26.03 20.98 26.16
C LEU A 233 -24.98 21.97 26.66
N LEU A 234 -24.10 21.59 27.60
CA LEU A 234 -23.01 22.44 28.08
C LEU A 234 -21.92 22.61 27.02
N ALA A 235 -21.50 21.51 26.37
CA ALA A 235 -20.55 21.60 25.27
C ALA A 235 -21.15 22.35 24.07
N ALA A 236 -22.45 22.12 23.79
CA ALA A 236 -23.17 22.86 22.75
C ALA A 236 -23.19 24.37 23.03
N GLU A 237 -23.50 24.79 24.26
CA GLU A 237 -23.47 26.21 24.64
C GLU A 237 -22.07 26.82 24.42
N LYS A 238 -21.01 26.14 24.86
CA LYS A 238 -19.63 26.59 24.67
C LYS A 238 -19.27 26.76 23.20
N SER A 239 -19.62 25.79 22.36
CA SER A 239 -19.40 25.84 20.91
C SER A 239 -20.19 26.98 20.24
N LEU A 240 -21.44 27.20 20.64
CA LEU A 240 -22.29 28.27 20.12
C LEU A 240 -21.81 29.66 20.55
N VAL A 241 -21.34 29.82 21.79
CA VAL A 241 -20.72 31.08 22.26
C VAL A 241 -19.44 31.37 21.49
N GLN A 242 -18.62 30.35 21.21
CA GLN A 242 -17.43 30.52 20.36
C GLN A 242 -17.83 30.90 18.93
N LEU A 243 -18.85 30.27 18.37
CA LEU A 243 -19.37 30.59 17.04
C LEU A 243 -19.91 32.03 16.99
N GLN A 244 -20.61 32.49 18.02
CA GLN A 244 -21.07 33.88 18.13
C GLN A 244 -19.91 34.89 18.14
N LYS A 245 -18.75 34.54 18.70
CA LYS A 245 -17.54 35.39 18.64
C LYS A 245 -16.93 35.43 17.24
N VAL A 246 -16.97 34.33 16.50
CA VAL A 246 -16.39 34.22 15.15
C VAL A 246 -17.32 34.83 14.09
N SER A 247 -18.63 34.67 14.27
CA SER A 247 -19.67 35.11 13.32
C SER A 247 -20.90 35.61 14.10
N PRO A 248 -20.87 36.85 14.63
CA PRO A 248 -21.95 37.42 15.43
C PRO A 248 -23.29 37.51 14.71
N HIS A 249 -23.24 37.63 13.37
CA HIS A 249 -24.41 37.79 12.50
C HIS A 249 -24.93 36.49 11.91
N HIS A 250 -24.45 35.33 12.36
CA HIS A 250 -24.93 34.05 11.85
C HIS A 250 -26.41 33.83 12.21
N PRO A 251 -27.29 33.57 11.22
CA PRO A 251 -28.74 33.60 11.42
C PRO A 251 -29.24 32.54 12.42
N GLU A 252 -28.63 31.36 12.44
CA GLU A 252 -29.08 30.26 13.29
C GLU A 252 -28.57 30.33 14.75
N VAL A 253 -27.50 31.10 15.03
CA VAL A 253 -26.77 30.98 16.32
C VAL A 253 -27.61 31.48 17.48
N GLN A 254 -28.29 32.62 17.31
CA GLN A 254 -29.08 33.22 18.38
C GLN A 254 -30.24 32.30 18.81
N GLY A 255 -30.97 31.73 17.84
CA GLY A 255 -32.06 30.80 18.11
C GLY A 255 -31.59 29.50 18.77
N LEU A 256 -30.49 28.91 18.26
CA LEU A 256 -29.91 27.69 18.85
C LEU A 256 -29.39 27.94 20.27
N LEU A 257 -28.68 29.04 20.50
CA LEU A 257 -28.12 29.37 21.81
C LEU A 257 -29.23 29.65 22.84
N ALA A 258 -30.29 30.37 22.45
CA ALA A 258 -31.45 30.59 23.30
C ALA A 258 -32.14 29.25 23.67
N GLY A 259 -32.34 28.36 22.70
CA GLY A 259 -32.93 27.03 22.93
C GLY A 259 -32.08 26.17 23.86
N VAL A 260 -30.76 26.14 23.67
CA VAL A 260 -29.83 25.39 24.54
C VAL A 260 -29.87 25.94 25.97
N ARG A 261 -29.82 27.26 26.15
CA ARG A 261 -29.89 27.91 27.47
C ARG A 261 -31.20 27.65 28.19
N SER A 262 -32.32 27.69 27.47
CA SER A 262 -33.64 27.38 28.02
C SER A 262 -33.69 25.95 28.57
N ARG A 263 -33.22 24.97 27.79
CA ARG A 263 -33.17 23.56 28.21
C ARG A 263 -32.23 23.33 29.41
N LEU A 264 -31.09 24.00 29.44
CA LEU A 264 -30.18 23.95 30.59
C LEU A 264 -30.83 24.53 31.85
N ALA A 265 -31.54 25.65 31.73
CA ALA A 265 -32.26 26.27 32.85
C ALA A 265 -33.38 25.36 33.38
N GLU A 266 -34.16 24.76 32.47
CA GLU A 266 -35.20 23.79 32.82
C GLU A 266 -34.63 22.57 33.55
N GLY A 267 -33.56 21.97 33.01
CA GLY A 267 -32.89 20.83 33.64
C GLY A 267 -32.37 21.15 35.04
N ARG A 268 -31.74 22.32 35.23
CA ARG A 268 -31.26 22.78 36.55
C ARG A 268 -32.40 23.01 37.55
N ALA A 269 -33.51 23.58 37.10
CA ALA A 269 -34.68 23.77 37.95
C ALA A 269 -35.29 22.43 38.41
N LEU A 270 -35.35 21.44 37.51
CA LEU A 270 -35.83 20.09 37.82
C LEU A 270 -34.90 19.36 38.79
N LEU A 271 -33.58 19.48 38.62
CA LEU A 271 -32.59 18.94 39.58
C LEU A 271 -32.75 19.56 40.97
N ALA A 272 -32.98 20.88 41.06
CA ALA A 272 -33.22 21.54 42.35
C ALA A 272 -34.50 21.01 43.03
N LYS A 273 -35.59 20.81 42.27
CA LYS A 273 -36.84 20.20 42.76
C LYS A 273 -36.63 18.76 43.22
N ALA A 274 -35.83 17.97 42.50
CA ALA A 274 -35.51 16.59 42.89
C ALA A 274 -34.80 16.54 44.26
N LYS A 275 -33.80 17.40 44.45
CA LYS A 275 -33.06 17.51 45.72
C LYS A 275 -33.96 17.94 46.87
N GLN A 276 -34.87 18.88 46.64
CA GLN A 276 -35.82 19.34 47.64
C GLN A 276 -36.84 18.24 48.02
N ALA A 277 -37.34 17.48 47.05
CA ALA A 277 -38.23 16.35 47.30
C ALA A 277 -37.54 15.25 48.12
N GLU A 278 -36.28 14.95 47.80
CA GLU A 278 -35.49 13.99 48.55
C GLU A 278 -35.26 14.42 50.01
N GLN A 279 -34.92 15.70 50.25
CA GLN A 279 -34.75 16.25 51.60
C GLN A 279 -36.03 16.16 52.44
N ARG A 280 -37.20 16.08 51.80
CA ARG A 280 -38.51 15.91 52.45
C ARG A 280 -38.91 14.44 52.62
N GLY A 281 -38.02 13.49 52.35
CA GLY A 281 -38.32 12.07 52.44
C GLY A 281 -39.29 11.57 51.35
N ARG A 282 -39.34 12.25 50.20
CA ARG A 282 -40.21 11.90 49.06
C ARG A 282 -39.40 11.41 47.86
N PRO A 283 -38.89 10.16 47.92
CA PRO A 283 -38.00 9.61 46.89
C PRO A 283 -38.68 9.35 45.53
N GLY A 284 -39.99 9.10 45.50
CA GLY A 284 -40.81 8.98 44.29
C GLY A 284 -40.94 10.30 43.55
N MET A 285 -41.28 11.38 44.26
CA MET A 285 -41.24 12.75 43.70
C MET A 285 -39.85 13.12 43.19
N ALA A 286 -38.81 12.82 43.96
CA ALA A 286 -37.42 13.09 43.57
C ALA A 286 -37.06 12.36 42.27
N LEU A 287 -37.42 11.08 42.16
CA LEU A 287 -37.18 10.28 40.96
C LEU A 287 -37.93 10.82 39.73
N ARG A 288 -39.18 11.28 39.89
CA ARG A 288 -39.94 11.92 38.79
C ARG A 288 -39.23 13.17 38.28
N HIS A 289 -38.75 14.02 39.19
CA HIS A 289 -38.02 15.24 38.82
C HIS A 289 -36.68 14.93 38.15
N LEU A 290 -35.94 13.90 38.59
CA LEU A 290 -34.72 13.45 37.92
C LEU A 290 -35.00 12.90 36.51
N ALA A 291 -36.08 12.11 36.34
CA ALA A 291 -36.47 11.59 35.03
C ALA A 291 -36.84 12.72 34.06
N ALA A 292 -37.62 13.71 34.53
CA ALA A 292 -37.92 14.90 33.75
C ALA A 292 -36.65 15.72 33.43
N ALA A 293 -35.74 15.89 34.40
CA ALA A 293 -34.47 16.58 34.20
C ALA A 293 -33.61 15.88 33.12
N ARG A 294 -33.63 14.55 33.09
CA ARG A 294 -32.90 13.76 32.10
C ARG A 294 -33.48 13.90 30.70
N ASN A 295 -34.80 14.08 30.57
CA ASN A 295 -35.42 14.37 29.27
C ASN A 295 -35.04 15.77 28.78
N ALA A 296 -35.02 16.77 29.66
CA ALA A 296 -34.61 18.12 29.32
C ALA A 296 -33.09 18.21 29.00
N TRP A 297 -32.26 17.58 29.82
CA TRP A 297 -30.79 17.59 29.79
C TRP A 297 -30.21 16.20 30.12
N SER A 298 -30.09 15.35 29.09
CA SER A 298 -29.71 13.95 29.22
C SER A 298 -28.37 13.70 29.90
N CYS A 299 -27.39 14.57 29.63
CA CYS A 299 -26.03 14.45 30.18
C CYS A 299 -25.86 15.12 31.56
N GLY A 300 -26.89 15.84 32.05
CA GLY A 300 -26.81 16.58 33.31
C GLY A 300 -27.19 15.81 34.56
N VAL A 301 -27.86 14.67 34.39
CA VAL A 301 -28.33 13.83 35.48
C VAL A 301 -27.42 12.62 35.61
N ALA A 302 -26.78 12.44 36.77
CA ALA A 302 -25.89 11.31 36.97
C ALA A 302 -26.71 10.00 37.07
N GLY A 303 -26.32 8.98 36.31
CA GLY A 303 -26.98 7.67 36.37
C GLY A 303 -26.95 7.03 37.76
N SER A 304 -25.91 7.34 38.55
CA SER A 304 -25.77 6.91 39.95
C SER A 304 -26.83 7.51 40.87
N GLU A 305 -27.24 8.77 40.67
CA GLU A 305 -28.29 9.42 41.48
C GLU A 305 -29.65 8.76 41.25
N VAL A 306 -29.96 8.47 39.99
CA VAL A 306 -31.16 7.72 39.61
C VAL A 306 -31.12 6.32 40.24
N ALA A 307 -30.01 5.58 40.07
CA ALA A 307 -29.86 4.24 40.63
C ALA A 307 -29.98 4.22 42.16
N ARG A 308 -29.44 5.24 42.85
CA ARG A 308 -29.54 5.38 44.30
C ARG A 308 -30.98 5.58 44.75
N LEU A 309 -31.74 6.50 44.15
CA LEU A 309 -33.16 6.71 44.49
C LEU A 309 -34.02 5.49 44.16
N GLN A 310 -33.69 4.77 43.08
CA GLN A 310 -34.32 3.48 42.76
C GLN A 310 -34.03 2.43 43.86
N GLY A 311 -32.81 2.41 44.41
CA GLY A 311 -32.45 1.57 45.56
C GLY A 311 -33.28 1.90 46.80
N VAL A 312 -33.35 3.18 47.17
CA VAL A 312 -34.17 3.65 48.31
C VAL A 312 -35.63 3.24 48.17
N LEU A 313 -36.23 3.41 46.98
CA LEU A 313 -37.60 2.98 46.74
C LEU A 313 -37.79 1.46 46.84
N ARG A 314 -36.82 0.66 46.39
CA ARG A 314 -36.88 -0.80 46.51
C ARG A 314 -36.78 -1.28 47.95
N GLU A 315 -35.99 -0.61 48.78
CA GLU A 315 -35.90 -0.89 50.21
C GLU A 315 -37.18 -0.48 50.94
N THR A 316 -37.78 0.64 50.54
CA THR A 316 -39.03 1.15 51.12
C THR A 316 -40.23 0.27 50.74
N TYR A 317 -40.25 -0.28 49.51
CA TYR A 317 -41.34 -1.10 48.98
C TYR A 317 -40.82 -2.38 48.30
N PRO A 318 -40.44 -3.42 49.06
CA PRO A 318 -39.84 -4.63 48.49
C PRO A 318 -40.86 -5.48 47.70
N VAL A 319 -40.46 -5.97 46.52
CA VAL A 319 -41.16 -7.06 45.82
C VAL A 319 -40.72 -8.39 46.41
N ARG A 320 -41.67 -9.17 46.93
CA ARG A 320 -41.41 -10.55 47.38
C ARG A 320 -41.70 -11.51 46.23
N MET A 321 -40.65 -12.10 45.65
CA MET A 321 -40.75 -13.08 44.58
C MET A 321 -40.15 -14.43 45.03
N SER A 322 -40.87 -15.51 44.76
CA SER A 322 -40.35 -16.88 44.90
C SER A 322 -40.14 -17.48 43.52
N TRP A 323 -39.21 -18.43 43.41
CA TRP A 323 -38.95 -19.09 42.13
C TRP A 323 -38.53 -20.54 42.29
N GLU A 324 -38.84 -21.36 41.30
CA GLU A 324 -38.38 -22.75 41.19
C GLU A 324 -37.99 -23.14 39.76
N ALA A 325 -36.99 -24.03 39.64
CA ALA A 325 -36.60 -24.65 38.38
C ALA A 325 -36.88 -26.16 38.42
N THR A 326 -37.59 -26.67 37.41
CA THR A 326 -38.07 -28.06 37.30
C THR A 326 -37.72 -28.68 35.93
N GLY A 327 -37.79 -30.01 35.81
CA GLY A 327 -37.47 -30.76 34.58
C GLY A 327 -36.05 -31.36 34.55
N PRO A 328 -35.75 -32.21 33.55
CA PRO A 328 -34.47 -32.94 33.47
C PRO A 328 -33.25 -32.03 33.28
N GLY A 329 -33.43 -30.79 32.83
CA GLY A 329 -32.35 -29.81 32.66
C GLY A 329 -32.24 -28.78 33.79
N ALA A 330 -33.02 -28.90 34.88
CA ALA A 330 -33.12 -27.85 35.90
C ALA A 330 -31.77 -27.49 36.54
N GLU A 331 -30.91 -28.48 36.80
CA GLU A 331 -29.59 -28.25 37.40
C GLU A 331 -28.64 -27.44 36.50
N LEU A 332 -28.86 -27.43 35.19
CA LEU A 332 -28.05 -26.65 34.24
C LEU A 332 -28.24 -25.14 34.42
N VAL A 333 -29.41 -24.72 34.89
CA VAL A 333 -29.76 -23.29 35.02
C VAL A 333 -29.83 -22.84 36.48
N ARG A 334 -30.06 -23.77 37.43
CA ARG A 334 -30.40 -23.46 38.83
C ARG A 334 -29.34 -22.60 39.52
N GLY A 335 -28.06 -22.95 39.41
CA GLY A 335 -26.98 -22.19 40.05
C GLY A 335 -26.84 -20.77 39.51
N THR A 336 -26.87 -20.62 38.18
CA THR A 336 -26.78 -19.30 37.52
C THR A 336 -28.03 -18.46 37.78
N LEU A 337 -29.23 -19.07 37.73
CA LEU A 337 -30.48 -18.40 38.10
C LEU A 337 -30.48 -17.95 39.58
N LEU A 338 -29.95 -18.77 40.50
CA LEU A 338 -29.74 -18.37 41.91
C LEU A 338 -28.86 -17.14 42.03
N GLY A 339 -27.80 -17.04 41.24
CA GLY A 339 -26.95 -15.85 41.20
C GLY A 339 -27.69 -14.62 40.65
N GLU A 340 -28.51 -14.81 39.61
CA GLU A 340 -29.19 -13.73 38.90
C GLU A 340 -30.44 -13.18 39.65
N LEU A 341 -31.14 -14.03 40.41
CA LEU A 341 -32.40 -13.70 41.06
C LEU A 341 -32.35 -13.75 42.59
N GLY A 342 -31.27 -14.26 43.18
CA GLY A 342 -31.13 -14.47 44.61
C GLY A 342 -31.90 -15.69 45.13
N ARG A 343 -31.77 -15.99 46.43
CA ARG A 343 -32.58 -17.02 47.09
C ARG A 343 -34.02 -16.51 47.26
N GLY A 344 -35.00 -17.29 46.82
CA GLY A 344 -36.40 -17.03 47.18
C GLY A 344 -36.55 -17.06 48.70
N THR A 345 -37.00 -15.96 49.29
CA THR A 345 -37.26 -15.87 50.73
C THR A 345 -38.55 -16.62 51.03
N ARG A 346 -38.45 -17.82 51.61
CA ARG A 346 -39.57 -18.46 52.32
C ARG A 346 -39.68 -17.80 53.69
N ASP A 347 -40.34 -16.66 53.77
CA ASP A 347 -40.69 -16.07 55.06
C ASP A 347 -42.18 -15.76 55.17
N ARG A 348 -42.64 -15.78 56.42
CA ARG A 348 -43.97 -16.18 56.95
C ARG A 348 -45.23 -15.48 56.44
N ASP A 349 -45.17 -14.51 55.52
CA ASP A 349 -46.34 -13.98 54.82
C ASP A 349 -46.16 -14.26 53.32
N GLY A 350 -47.07 -15.05 52.75
CA GLY A 350 -46.92 -15.69 51.44
C GLY A 350 -46.46 -14.77 50.28
N PRO A 351 -45.78 -15.33 49.26
CA PRO A 351 -45.22 -14.55 48.16
C PRO A 351 -46.32 -13.86 47.33
N VAL A 352 -46.05 -12.65 46.87
CA VAL A 352 -46.95 -11.91 45.96
C VAL A 352 -46.81 -12.41 44.52
N TYR A 353 -45.61 -12.89 44.14
CA TYR A 353 -45.32 -13.46 42.81
C TYR A 353 -44.53 -14.78 42.89
N GLU A 354 -44.92 -15.77 42.08
CA GLU A 354 -44.24 -17.07 41.95
C GLU A 354 -43.78 -17.29 40.51
N MET A 355 -42.50 -17.60 40.30
CA MET A 355 -41.93 -17.93 38.99
C MET A 355 -41.57 -19.41 38.87
N LYS A 356 -42.09 -20.09 37.84
CA LYS A 356 -41.74 -21.48 37.54
C LYS A 356 -40.99 -21.57 36.21
N VAL A 357 -39.86 -22.25 36.21
CA VAL A 357 -39.03 -22.45 35.02
C VAL A 357 -38.89 -23.94 34.75
N HIS A 358 -39.47 -24.41 33.65
CA HIS A 358 -39.32 -25.79 33.20
C HIS A 358 -38.22 -25.89 32.15
N VAL A 359 -37.19 -26.72 32.36
CA VAL A 359 -36.02 -26.81 31.46
C VAL A 359 -35.88 -28.20 30.85
N GLN A 360 -35.73 -28.22 29.52
CA GLN A 360 -35.55 -29.41 28.72
C GLN A 360 -34.24 -29.33 27.90
N PRO A 361 -33.25 -30.21 28.16
CA PRO A 361 -32.06 -30.30 27.33
C PRO A 361 -32.37 -31.08 26.04
N GLY A 362 -31.87 -30.59 24.90
CA GLY A 362 -31.85 -31.33 23.64
C GLY A 362 -30.65 -32.27 23.53
N ALA A 363 -30.62 -33.07 22.47
CA ALA A 363 -29.50 -33.95 22.14
C ALA A 363 -28.46 -33.26 21.25
N GLY A 364 -27.18 -33.58 21.44
CA GLY A 364 -26.11 -33.07 20.59
C GLY A 364 -26.17 -33.65 19.18
N ARG A 365 -26.27 -32.78 18.17
CA ARG A 365 -26.21 -33.14 16.75
C ARG A 365 -24.84 -32.78 16.19
N VAL A 366 -24.18 -33.72 15.52
CA VAL A 366 -22.90 -33.48 14.83
C VAL A 366 -23.15 -33.43 13.32
N ASP A 367 -22.82 -32.31 12.69
CA ASP A 367 -22.94 -32.11 11.25
C ASP A 367 -21.55 -31.78 10.65
N THR A 368 -21.31 -32.23 9.41
CA THR A 368 -20.14 -31.80 8.63
C THR A 368 -20.44 -30.45 7.98
N VAL A 369 -19.73 -29.40 8.40
CA VAL A 369 -19.97 -28.02 7.91
C VAL A 369 -19.16 -27.72 6.67
N ARG A 370 -17.94 -28.27 6.58
CA ARG A 370 -17.02 -27.98 5.48
C ARG A 370 -16.15 -29.18 5.18
N THR A 371 -15.98 -29.48 3.90
CA THR A 371 -15.01 -30.46 3.40
C THR A 371 -14.11 -29.78 2.38
N GLU A 372 -12.79 -29.85 2.58
CA GLU A 372 -11.80 -29.26 1.70
C GLU A 372 -10.83 -30.33 1.21
N GLN A 373 -10.53 -30.30 -0.09
CA GLN A 373 -9.46 -31.10 -0.68
C GLN A 373 -8.21 -30.23 -0.76
N LEU A 374 -7.18 -30.61 -0.02
CA LEU A 374 -5.93 -29.85 0.09
C LEU A 374 -4.76 -30.68 -0.44
N GLN A 375 -3.68 -30.00 -0.82
CA GLN A 375 -2.44 -30.64 -1.26
C GLN A 375 -1.26 -30.02 -0.51
N HIS A 376 -0.44 -30.87 0.11
CA HIS A 376 0.80 -30.45 0.75
C HIS A 376 1.98 -30.69 -0.19
N MET A 377 2.72 -29.63 -0.49
CA MET A 377 3.90 -29.69 -1.34
C MET A 377 5.14 -30.02 -0.51
N TYR A 378 5.85 -31.07 -0.87
CA TYR A 378 7.11 -31.44 -0.23
C TYR A 378 8.20 -31.67 -1.27
N VAL A 379 9.45 -31.48 -0.85
CA VAL A 379 10.64 -31.65 -1.69
C VAL A 379 11.34 -32.93 -1.31
N THR A 380 11.51 -33.83 -2.26
CA THR A 380 12.39 -34.98 -2.13
C THR A 380 13.71 -34.69 -2.83
N ARG A 381 14.82 -35.07 -2.20
CA ARG A 381 16.17 -34.96 -2.75
C ARG A 381 16.63 -36.35 -3.12
N GLU A 382 16.77 -36.60 -4.41
CA GLU A 382 17.29 -37.88 -4.91
C GLU A 382 18.70 -37.65 -5.49
N VAL A 383 19.66 -38.45 -5.05
CA VAL A 383 21.02 -38.43 -5.58
C VAL A 383 21.04 -39.32 -6.83
N GLN A 384 21.17 -38.72 -8.00
CA GLN A 384 21.21 -39.45 -9.26
C GLN A 384 22.58 -39.31 -9.94
N PRO A 385 22.99 -40.27 -10.80
CA PRO A 385 24.22 -40.14 -11.58
C PRO A 385 24.21 -38.87 -12.44
N ASN A 386 25.33 -38.16 -12.49
CA ASN A 386 25.42 -36.91 -13.24
C ASN A 386 25.26 -37.19 -14.76
N PRO A 387 24.19 -36.67 -15.41
CA PRO A 387 23.90 -36.97 -16.81
C PRO A 387 24.92 -36.39 -17.78
N GLU A 388 25.76 -35.44 -17.36
CA GLU A 388 26.78 -34.82 -18.22
C GLU A 388 28.05 -35.67 -18.36
N ILE A 389 28.30 -36.61 -17.43
CA ILE A 389 29.53 -37.42 -17.42
C ILE A 389 29.74 -38.23 -18.71
N PRO A 390 28.73 -38.91 -19.27
CA PRO A 390 28.87 -39.60 -20.55
C PRO A 390 29.35 -38.68 -21.68
N GLY A 391 28.79 -37.47 -21.78
CA GLY A 391 29.20 -36.47 -22.77
C GLY A 391 30.63 -35.98 -22.56
N LEU A 392 31.01 -35.67 -21.32
CA LEU A 392 32.37 -35.25 -20.98
C LEU A 392 33.42 -36.35 -21.24
N ARG A 393 33.07 -37.62 -21.03
CA ARG A 393 33.91 -38.78 -21.38
C ARG A 393 34.08 -38.91 -22.90
N HIS A 394 33.01 -38.70 -23.65
CA HIS A 394 33.04 -38.71 -25.12
C HIS A 394 33.94 -37.61 -25.66
N ASP A 395 33.78 -36.38 -25.17
CA ASP A 395 34.60 -35.23 -25.55
C ASP A 395 36.09 -35.46 -25.26
N LYS A 396 36.42 -35.97 -24.08
CA LYS A 396 37.81 -36.32 -23.74
C LYS A 396 38.39 -37.31 -24.74
N ARG A 397 37.69 -38.41 -25.04
CA ARG A 397 38.15 -39.42 -26.01
C ARG A 397 38.35 -38.82 -27.41
N ARG A 398 37.44 -37.95 -27.84
CA ARG A 398 37.55 -37.25 -29.13
C ARG A 398 38.81 -36.39 -29.20
N TYR A 399 39.09 -35.61 -28.16
CA TYR A 399 40.30 -34.76 -28.11
C TYR A 399 41.58 -35.58 -27.92
N GLU A 400 41.55 -36.74 -27.25
CA GLU A 400 42.70 -37.66 -27.19
C GLU A 400 43.07 -38.17 -28.58
N LEU A 401 42.07 -38.53 -29.40
CA LEU A 401 42.31 -38.99 -30.77
C LEU A 401 42.85 -37.87 -31.66
N GLU A 402 42.33 -36.64 -31.50
CA GLU A 402 42.81 -35.46 -32.22
C GLU A 402 44.27 -35.14 -31.87
N GLU A 403 44.62 -35.15 -30.58
CA GLU A 403 46.01 -34.92 -30.12
C GLU A 403 46.96 -35.95 -30.70
N ARG A 404 46.62 -37.25 -30.66
CA ARG A 404 47.45 -38.32 -31.26
C ARG A 404 47.68 -38.11 -32.76
N ARG A 405 46.64 -37.71 -33.50
CA ARG A 405 46.75 -37.40 -34.93
C ARG A 405 47.65 -36.18 -35.19
N MET A 406 47.57 -35.14 -34.36
CA MET A 406 48.43 -33.96 -34.48
C MET A 406 49.89 -34.28 -34.13
N ARG A 407 50.11 -35.12 -33.11
CA ARG A 407 51.44 -35.56 -32.68
C ARG A 407 52.15 -36.34 -33.78
N GLY A 408 51.45 -37.30 -34.40
CA GLY A 408 52.00 -38.06 -35.53
C GLY A 408 52.39 -37.16 -36.70
N ARG A 409 51.54 -36.19 -37.07
CA ARG A 409 51.87 -35.20 -38.12
C ARG A 409 53.09 -34.34 -37.76
N TYR A 410 53.18 -33.89 -36.51
CA TYR A 410 54.34 -33.13 -36.06
C TYR A 410 55.63 -33.97 -36.17
N GLU A 411 55.63 -35.21 -35.67
CA GLU A 411 56.78 -36.11 -35.73
C GLU A 411 57.21 -36.42 -37.17
N GLU A 412 56.25 -36.62 -38.08
CA GLU A 412 56.51 -36.79 -39.51
C GLU A 412 57.19 -35.55 -40.11
N THR A 413 56.65 -34.35 -39.87
CA THR A 413 57.26 -33.12 -40.39
C THR A 413 58.67 -32.86 -39.84
N VAL A 414 58.93 -33.24 -38.58
CA VAL A 414 60.26 -33.17 -37.97
C VAL A 414 61.21 -34.18 -38.62
N ARG A 415 60.73 -35.40 -38.92
CA ARG A 415 61.50 -36.42 -39.63
C ARG A 415 61.88 -35.96 -41.03
N ASP A 416 60.94 -35.39 -41.78
CA ASP A 416 61.17 -34.83 -43.12
C ASP A 416 62.23 -33.73 -43.09
N LEU A 417 62.15 -32.80 -42.13
CA LEU A 417 63.13 -31.73 -41.96
C LEU A 417 64.52 -32.30 -41.65
N ARG A 418 64.62 -33.30 -40.77
CA ARG A 418 65.88 -33.97 -40.43
C ARG A 418 66.48 -34.71 -41.63
N HIS A 419 65.65 -35.37 -42.44
CA HIS A 419 66.09 -36.07 -43.64
C HIS A 419 66.65 -35.08 -44.68
N ALA A 420 65.95 -33.96 -44.91
CA ALA A 420 66.39 -32.90 -45.81
C ALA A 420 67.70 -32.22 -45.35
N GLN A 421 67.97 -32.19 -44.03
CA GLN A 421 69.24 -31.68 -43.50
C GLN A 421 70.42 -32.63 -43.73
N ARG A 422 70.19 -33.95 -43.84
CA ARG A 422 71.25 -34.98 -43.91
C ARG A 422 71.73 -35.33 -45.31
N HIS A 423 70.93 -35.11 -46.36
CA HIS A 423 71.34 -35.47 -47.73
C HIS A 423 71.91 -34.28 -48.51
N VAL A 424 73.22 -34.35 -48.83
CA VAL A 424 73.95 -33.52 -49.78
C VAL A 424 74.02 -34.27 -51.12
N PRO A 425 73.56 -33.72 -52.26
CA PRO A 425 73.82 -34.33 -53.56
C PRO A 425 75.31 -34.14 -53.88
N LYS A 426 76.06 -35.24 -53.98
CA LYS A 426 77.36 -35.25 -54.67
C LYS A 426 77.05 -35.23 -56.17
N ASP A 427 77.64 -34.28 -56.89
CA ASP A 427 77.67 -34.30 -58.36
C ASP A 427 78.20 -35.63 -58.86
N THR A 428 77.47 -36.30 -59.75
CA THR A 428 78.04 -37.31 -60.64
C THR A 428 77.17 -37.46 -61.90
N PRO A 429 77.79 -37.66 -63.08
CA PRO A 429 77.17 -37.37 -64.37
C PRO A 429 76.55 -38.59 -65.07
N HIS A 430 75.60 -38.29 -65.96
CA HIS A 430 75.08 -39.05 -67.12
C HIS A 430 75.16 -40.59 -67.12
N ARG A 431 73.97 -41.23 -67.22
CA ARG A 431 73.82 -42.55 -67.88
C ARG A 431 72.49 -42.63 -68.67
N PRO A 432 72.47 -43.24 -69.88
CA PRO A 432 71.39 -43.12 -70.87
C PRO A 432 70.25 -44.14 -70.69
N PRO A 433 69.15 -44.03 -71.46
CA PRO A 433 67.86 -44.68 -71.20
C PRO A 433 67.75 -46.10 -71.78
N LYS A 434 66.83 -46.91 -71.23
CA LYS A 434 66.32 -48.14 -71.83
C LYS A 434 64.79 -48.15 -71.83
N ASP A 435 64.24 -47.96 -73.03
CA ASP A 435 63.15 -48.66 -73.73
C ASP A 435 61.97 -49.29 -72.93
N THR A 436 60.82 -48.59 -72.99
CA THR A 436 59.45 -48.95 -73.47
C THR A 436 58.99 -50.43 -73.63
N PRO A 437 57.67 -50.78 -73.71
CA PRO A 437 56.57 -49.99 -74.34
C PRO A 437 55.11 -50.13 -73.82
N HIS A 438 54.25 -49.31 -74.45
CA HIS A 438 52.77 -49.34 -74.58
C HIS A 438 51.91 -48.53 -73.59
N ARG A 439 51.59 -47.27 -73.95
CA ARG A 439 50.31 -46.88 -74.61
C ARG A 439 50.34 -45.37 -75.00
N PRO A 440 49.86 -44.95 -76.19
CA PRO A 440 50.04 -43.58 -76.73
C PRO A 440 48.74 -42.74 -76.59
N PRO A 441 48.61 -41.55 -77.22
CA PRO A 441 49.08 -40.26 -76.70
C PRO A 441 47.93 -39.23 -76.61
N LYS A 442 48.13 -38.12 -75.88
CA LYS A 442 47.60 -36.80 -76.29
C LYS A 442 48.19 -35.66 -75.46
N ASP A 443 48.67 -34.69 -76.22
CA ASP A 443 48.77 -33.25 -75.94
C ASP A 443 49.85 -32.73 -74.98
N THR A 444 51.00 -32.56 -75.63
CA THR A 444 52.03 -31.53 -75.48
C THR A 444 51.64 -30.26 -74.70
N VAL A 445 52.33 -30.01 -73.59
CA VAL A 445 52.79 -28.66 -73.21
C VAL A 445 54.21 -28.78 -72.65
N ARG A 446 55.18 -28.20 -73.37
CA ARG A 446 56.57 -27.99 -72.93
C ARG A 446 56.56 -27.24 -71.58
N ARG A 447 57.07 -27.86 -70.52
CA ARG A 447 57.46 -27.15 -69.30
C ARG A 447 58.99 -26.96 -69.29
N PRO A 448 59.48 -25.74 -68.97
CA PRO A 448 60.91 -25.43 -68.91
C PRO A 448 61.59 -26.15 -67.73
N PRO A 449 62.94 -26.14 -67.64
CA PRO A 449 63.67 -26.83 -66.58
C PRO A 449 63.15 -26.38 -65.21
N ARG A 450 62.76 -27.35 -64.36
CA ARG A 450 62.49 -27.05 -62.96
C ARG A 450 63.82 -26.63 -62.34
N ASP A 451 63.94 -25.34 -62.05
CA ASP A 451 64.90 -24.80 -61.09
C ASP A 451 64.91 -25.73 -59.87
N VAL A 452 66.04 -26.38 -59.64
CA VAL A 452 66.26 -27.15 -58.42
C VAL A 452 66.06 -26.14 -57.28
N PRO A 453 65.02 -26.31 -56.43
CA PRO A 453 64.69 -25.30 -55.46
C PRO A 453 65.88 -25.13 -54.52
N ASP A 454 66.35 -23.89 -54.40
CA ASP A 454 67.44 -23.50 -53.53
C ASP A 454 67.24 -24.12 -52.14
N ARG A 455 68.28 -24.80 -51.64
CA ARG A 455 68.26 -25.61 -50.41
C ARG A 455 67.68 -24.81 -49.24
N GLU A 456 67.99 -23.53 -49.18
CA GLU A 456 67.46 -22.63 -48.16
C GLU A 456 65.94 -22.50 -48.23
N GLN A 457 65.33 -22.43 -49.41
CA GLN A 457 63.89 -22.34 -49.54
C GLN A 457 63.17 -23.62 -49.08
N VAL A 458 63.73 -24.79 -49.39
CA VAL A 458 63.17 -26.08 -48.95
C VAL A 458 63.25 -26.19 -47.43
N LEU A 459 64.40 -25.86 -46.83
CA LEU A 459 64.58 -25.89 -45.38
C LEU A 459 63.70 -24.86 -44.67
N ARG A 460 63.54 -23.63 -45.20
CA ARG A 460 62.63 -22.61 -44.63
C ARG A 460 61.17 -23.07 -44.68
N ARG A 461 60.72 -23.67 -45.78
CA ARG A 461 59.35 -24.22 -45.90
C ARG A 461 59.11 -25.36 -44.94
N LEU A 462 60.03 -26.30 -44.80
CA LEU A 462 59.91 -27.41 -43.86
C LEU A 462 59.97 -26.93 -42.40
N THR A 463 60.81 -25.96 -42.09
CA THR A 463 60.87 -25.35 -40.75
C THR A 463 59.56 -24.65 -40.39
N ALA A 464 58.99 -23.85 -41.31
CA ALA A 464 57.68 -23.23 -41.12
C ALA A 464 56.55 -24.27 -40.99
N ARG A 465 56.64 -25.40 -41.69
CA ARG A 465 55.70 -26.52 -41.57
C ARG A 465 55.79 -27.18 -40.20
N VAL A 466 57.00 -27.44 -39.70
CA VAL A 466 57.23 -27.97 -38.35
C VAL A 466 56.68 -27.03 -37.28
N GLU A 467 56.92 -25.72 -37.40
CA GLU A 467 56.38 -24.72 -36.46
C GLU A 467 54.85 -24.64 -36.48
N ARG A 468 54.23 -24.79 -37.66
CA ARG A 468 52.77 -24.83 -37.78
C ARG A 468 52.21 -26.09 -37.12
N SER A 469 52.75 -27.27 -37.43
CA SER A 469 52.34 -28.53 -36.81
C SER A 469 52.59 -28.56 -35.31
N ARG A 470 53.64 -27.88 -34.81
CA ARG A 470 53.89 -27.70 -33.37
C ARG A 470 52.80 -26.85 -32.71
N ARG A 471 52.37 -25.75 -33.36
CA ARG A 471 51.28 -24.90 -32.85
C ARG A 471 49.96 -25.65 -32.79
N GLU A 472 49.65 -26.42 -33.83
CA GLU A 472 48.45 -27.26 -33.90
C GLU A 472 48.45 -28.34 -32.81
N LEU A 473 49.57 -29.03 -32.59
CA LEU A 473 49.73 -30.00 -31.49
C LEU A 473 49.52 -29.35 -30.12
N ASN A 474 50.18 -28.21 -29.86
CA ASN A 474 50.03 -27.49 -28.59
C ASN A 474 48.58 -27.07 -28.33
N GLU A 475 47.82 -26.72 -29.38
CA GLU A 475 46.40 -26.39 -29.25
C GLU A 475 45.55 -27.62 -28.94
N ALA A 476 45.78 -28.73 -29.62
CA ALA A 476 45.09 -30.00 -29.35
C ALA A 476 45.35 -30.48 -27.91
N GLU A 477 46.59 -30.42 -27.43
CA GLU A 477 46.91 -30.75 -26.04
C GLU A 477 46.19 -29.84 -25.03
N ARG A 478 46.07 -28.54 -25.32
CA ARG A 478 45.31 -27.61 -24.45
C ARG A 478 43.82 -27.96 -24.42
N ARG A 479 43.23 -28.37 -25.54
CA ARG A 479 41.83 -28.83 -25.60
C ARG A 479 41.64 -30.10 -24.78
N LEU A 480 42.53 -31.08 -24.94
CA LEU A 480 42.51 -32.32 -24.16
C LEU A 480 42.68 -32.06 -22.65
N ARG A 481 43.62 -31.19 -22.26
CA ARG A 481 43.82 -30.81 -20.85
C ARG A 481 42.55 -30.20 -20.24
N ARG A 482 41.87 -29.30 -20.97
CA ARG A 482 40.60 -28.69 -20.53
C ARG A 482 39.47 -29.71 -20.42
N ALA A 483 39.29 -30.58 -21.41
CA ALA A 483 38.29 -31.64 -21.36
C ALA A 483 38.54 -32.62 -20.19
N SER A 484 39.80 -33.01 -19.97
CA SER A 484 40.19 -33.88 -18.86
C SER A 484 40.03 -33.21 -17.49
N HIS A 485 40.21 -31.89 -17.40
CA HIS A 485 39.96 -31.15 -16.18
C HIS A 485 38.45 -31.04 -15.90
N ARG A 486 37.62 -30.70 -16.91
CA ARG A 486 36.16 -30.68 -16.76
C ARG A 486 35.58 -32.02 -16.31
N LEU A 487 36.05 -33.13 -16.90
CA LEU A 487 35.61 -34.46 -16.49
C LEU A 487 36.05 -34.81 -15.06
N ARG A 488 37.24 -34.36 -14.62
CA ARG A 488 37.71 -34.60 -13.24
C ARG A 488 36.98 -33.76 -12.20
N MET A 489 36.57 -32.54 -12.56
CA MET A 489 35.86 -31.63 -11.65
C MET A 489 34.34 -31.89 -11.62
N ALA A 490 33.80 -32.63 -12.59
CA ALA A 490 32.39 -32.98 -12.60
C ALA A 490 32.08 -34.00 -11.49
N SER A 491 31.17 -33.65 -10.59
CA SER A 491 30.68 -34.55 -9.55
C SER A 491 30.03 -35.79 -10.17
N ALA A 492 30.32 -36.97 -9.59
CA ALA A 492 29.80 -38.26 -10.05
C ALA A 492 28.26 -38.34 -10.00
N THR A 493 27.67 -37.63 -9.04
CA THR A 493 26.24 -37.55 -8.81
C THR A 493 25.78 -36.10 -8.69
N VAL A 494 24.51 -35.87 -8.99
CA VAL A 494 23.81 -34.61 -8.80
C VAL A 494 22.59 -34.86 -7.93
N VAL A 495 22.30 -33.91 -7.04
CA VAL A 495 21.06 -33.95 -6.24
C VAL A 495 19.96 -33.33 -7.10
N VAL A 496 18.98 -34.14 -7.47
CA VAL A 496 17.78 -33.66 -8.17
C VAL A 496 16.70 -33.44 -7.12
N GLU A 497 16.23 -32.20 -7.01
CA GLU A 497 15.08 -31.87 -6.19
C GLU A 497 13.79 -32.12 -6.98
N ARG A 498 12.94 -33.02 -6.49
CA ARG A 498 11.60 -33.25 -7.03
C ARG A 498 10.56 -32.71 -6.07
N ARG A 499 9.68 -31.83 -6.56
CA ARG A 499 8.53 -31.32 -5.81
C ARG A 499 7.34 -32.27 -6.05
N LEU A 500 6.84 -32.88 -4.99
CA LEU A 500 5.70 -33.79 -5.02
C LEU A 500 4.55 -33.21 -4.20
N ALA A 501 3.32 -33.50 -4.61
CA ALA A 501 2.10 -33.08 -3.92
C ALA A 501 1.46 -34.28 -3.22
N TRP A 502 1.15 -34.15 -1.93
CA TRP A 502 0.37 -35.14 -1.17
C TRP A 502 -1.06 -34.62 -0.94
N PRO A 503 -2.08 -35.23 -1.56
CA PRO A 503 -3.47 -34.82 -1.33
C PRO A 503 -3.96 -35.33 0.03
N TYR A 504 -4.71 -34.50 0.75
CA TYR A 504 -5.42 -34.89 1.97
C TYR A 504 -6.75 -34.12 2.07
N ILE A 505 -7.69 -34.64 2.85
CA ILE A 505 -9.01 -34.04 3.04
C ILE A 505 -9.07 -33.42 4.42
N ARG A 506 -9.49 -32.16 4.51
CA ARG A 506 -9.77 -31.49 5.77
C ARG A 506 -11.27 -31.38 5.96
N ARG A 507 -11.80 -31.97 7.03
CA ARG A 507 -13.23 -31.91 7.39
C ARG A 507 -13.42 -31.12 8.67
N THR A 508 -14.25 -30.10 8.62
CA THR A 508 -14.68 -29.36 9.82
C THR A 508 -16.05 -29.91 10.25
N MET A 509 -16.08 -30.49 11.44
CA MET A 509 -17.27 -31.02 12.08
C MET A 509 -17.77 -29.99 13.10
N ARG A 510 -19.08 -29.79 13.17
CA ARG A 510 -19.74 -28.93 14.15
C ARG A 510 -20.71 -29.76 14.97
N LYS A 511 -20.56 -29.69 16.28
CA LYS A 511 -21.57 -30.21 17.21
C LYS A 511 -22.44 -29.07 17.69
N THR A 512 -23.75 -29.23 17.60
CA THR A 512 -24.75 -28.26 18.05
C THR A 512 -25.67 -28.93 19.06
N LEU A 513 -25.90 -28.30 20.21
CA LEU A 513 -26.89 -28.75 21.20
C LEU A 513 -27.75 -27.56 21.61
N THR A 514 -29.06 -27.77 21.69
CA THR A 514 -30.02 -26.75 22.11
C THR A 514 -30.62 -27.10 23.47
N VAL A 515 -30.68 -26.15 24.39
CA VAL A 515 -31.44 -26.24 25.65
C VAL A 515 -32.61 -25.27 25.56
N SER A 516 -33.80 -25.75 25.88
CA SER A 516 -35.02 -24.94 25.92
C SER A 516 -35.57 -24.83 27.33
N ALA A 517 -36.21 -23.71 27.62
CA ALA A 517 -36.93 -23.50 28.85
C ALA A 517 -38.27 -22.80 28.59
N VAL A 518 -39.26 -23.10 29.40
CA VAL A 518 -40.51 -22.34 29.47
C VAL A 518 -40.60 -21.73 30.86
N ALA A 519 -40.69 -20.41 30.94
CA ALA A 519 -40.86 -19.70 32.20
C ALA A 519 -42.28 -19.12 32.30
N THR A 520 -42.89 -19.26 33.47
CA THR A 520 -44.19 -18.69 33.83
C THR A 520 -44.05 -17.88 35.11
N MET A 521 -44.84 -16.80 35.23
CA MET A 521 -44.90 -16.00 36.45
C MET A 521 -46.35 -15.76 36.84
N ASP A 522 -46.71 -16.14 38.06
CA ASP A 522 -48.05 -15.97 38.64
C ASP A 522 -48.07 -14.85 39.66
N SER A 523 -49.21 -14.16 39.78
CA SER A 523 -49.45 -13.11 40.77
C SER A 523 -50.62 -13.53 41.66
N ALA A 524 -50.52 -13.33 42.97
CA ALA A 524 -51.52 -13.79 43.93
C ALA A 524 -52.90 -13.15 43.69
N GLY A 525 -53.71 -13.74 42.80
CA GLY A 525 -55.10 -13.38 42.55
C GLY A 525 -55.56 -13.44 41.08
N GLU A 526 -54.71 -13.13 40.09
CA GLU A 526 -55.08 -13.18 38.66
C GLU A 526 -53.91 -13.55 37.73
N LYS A 527 -54.30 -14.20 36.63
CA LYS A 527 -53.56 -14.99 35.62
C LYS A 527 -52.10 -14.60 35.33
N VAL A 528 -51.23 -15.62 35.44
CA VAL A 528 -50.03 -15.95 34.65
C VAL A 528 -49.66 -14.92 33.56
N VAL A 529 -48.58 -14.17 33.78
CA VAL A 529 -47.88 -13.49 32.67
C VAL A 529 -47.49 -14.58 31.67
N ALA A 530 -47.93 -14.43 30.42
CA ALA A 530 -47.95 -15.50 29.41
C ALA A 530 -46.66 -16.34 29.39
N PRO A 531 -46.77 -17.69 29.31
CA PRO A 531 -45.62 -18.58 29.27
C PRO A 531 -44.67 -18.14 28.16
N THR A 532 -43.44 -17.79 28.55
CA THR A 532 -42.41 -17.34 27.62
C THR A 532 -41.44 -18.48 27.39
N SER A 533 -41.23 -18.83 26.12
CA SER A 533 -40.27 -19.87 25.74
C SER A 533 -38.92 -19.24 25.41
N PHE A 534 -37.87 -19.91 25.88
CA PHE A 534 -36.48 -19.54 25.67
C PHE A 534 -35.77 -20.74 25.06
N SER A 535 -34.84 -20.48 24.14
CA SER A 535 -33.94 -21.51 23.65
C SER A 535 -32.56 -20.94 23.36
N ARG A 536 -31.54 -21.70 23.71
CA ARG A 536 -30.15 -21.39 23.43
C ARG A 536 -29.44 -22.61 22.91
N SER A 537 -28.64 -22.41 21.87
CA SER A 537 -27.76 -23.44 21.35
C SER A 537 -26.31 -23.11 21.64
N ALA A 538 -25.54 -24.14 21.96
CA ALA A 538 -24.09 -24.08 22.02
C ALA A 538 -23.53 -24.90 20.86
N THR A 539 -22.51 -24.34 20.21
CA THR A 539 -21.80 -25.01 19.12
C THR A 539 -20.32 -25.17 19.46
N ALA A 540 -19.73 -26.27 19.01
CA ALA A 540 -18.29 -26.46 19.03
C ALA A 540 -17.85 -27.05 17.68
N ASP A 541 -16.77 -26.49 17.16
CA ASP A 541 -16.19 -26.89 15.88
C ASP A 541 -14.86 -27.58 16.15
N ASP A 542 -14.60 -28.65 15.40
CA ASP A 542 -13.30 -29.30 15.38
C ASP A 542 -12.96 -29.73 13.94
N THR A 543 -11.67 -29.76 13.63
CA THR A 543 -11.19 -30.00 12.27
C THR A 543 -10.30 -31.23 12.21
N VAL A 544 -10.69 -32.20 11.40
CA VAL A 544 -10.00 -33.47 11.20
C VAL A 544 -9.31 -33.47 9.84
N ASN A 545 -8.10 -34.01 9.80
CA ASN A 545 -7.37 -34.22 8.55
C ASN A 545 -7.36 -35.71 8.19
N ASP A 546 -8.17 -36.10 7.22
CA ASP A 546 -8.22 -37.44 6.64
C ASP A 546 -7.11 -37.59 5.58
N GLY A 547 -6.28 -38.62 5.69
CA GLY A 547 -5.19 -38.87 4.74
C GLY A 547 -3.93 -38.00 4.94
N ALA A 548 -3.80 -37.33 6.10
CA ALA A 548 -2.58 -36.63 6.49
C ALA A 548 -1.40 -37.61 6.65
N ASN A 549 -0.19 -37.21 6.19
CA ASN A 549 1.03 -37.99 6.30
C ASN A 549 1.98 -37.43 7.39
N PRO A 550 2.08 -38.06 8.57
CA PRO A 550 2.95 -37.61 9.66
C PRO A 550 4.43 -37.51 9.30
N GLY A 551 4.91 -38.37 8.39
CA GLY A 551 6.29 -38.35 7.92
C GLY A 551 6.66 -37.08 7.14
N LEU A 552 5.66 -36.32 6.69
CA LEU A 552 5.82 -35.02 6.02
C LEU A 552 5.47 -33.84 6.93
N GLY A 553 5.31 -34.06 8.24
CA GLY A 553 4.94 -33.03 9.21
C GLY A 553 3.44 -32.72 9.28
N LEU A 554 2.59 -33.45 8.55
CA LEU A 554 1.13 -33.35 8.66
C LEU A 554 0.61 -34.26 9.78
N ARG A 555 0.18 -33.69 10.89
CA ARG A 555 -0.37 -34.48 12.01
C ARG A 555 -1.76 -35.03 11.66
N VAL A 556 -1.97 -36.31 11.96
CA VAL A 556 -3.31 -36.91 12.00
C VAL A 556 -4.01 -36.34 13.23
N ASP A 557 -4.97 -35.46 13.02
CA ASP A 557 -5.78 -34.89 14.08
C ASP A 557 -7.03 -35.77 14.26
N ARG A 558 -7.33 -36.21 15.49
CA ARG A 558 -8.51 -37.04 15.77
C ARG A 558 -9.62 -36.14 16.28
N LEU A 559 -10.84 -36.38 15.80
CA LEU A 559 -12.02 -35.61 16.20
C LEU A 559 -12.18 -35.59 17.72
N SER A 560 -12.14 -34.41 18.32
CA SER A 560 -12.22 -34.13 19.74
C SER A 560 -13.26 -33.05 20.00
N LEU A 561 -14.54 -33.40 19.87
CA LEU A 561 -15.67 -32.51 20.18
C LEU A 561 -16.04 -32.61 21.68
N PRO A 562 -16.53 -31.51 22.29
CA PRO A 562 -17.00 -31.52 23.67
C PRO A 562 -18.18 -32.49 23.93
N SER A 563 -18.32 -32.93 25.17
CA SER A 563 -19.45 -33.75 25.60
C SER A 563 -20.77 -32.99 25.55
N ASP A 564 -21.89 -33.70 25.44
CA ASP A 564 -23.24 -33.09 25.47
C ASP A 564 -23.45 -32.32 26.77
N GLN A 565 -22.92 -32.83 27.90
CA GLN A 565 -22.99 -32.17 29.19
C GLN A 565 -22.24 -30.82 29.20
N ALA A 566 -21.07 -30.73 28.57
CA ALA A 566 -20.31 -29.49 28.48
C ALA A 566 -21.03 -28.44 27.61
N LEU A 567 -21.57 -28.85 26.45
CA LEU A 567 -22.35 -27.96 25.59
C LEU A 567 -23.67 -27.53 26.26
N ALA A 568 -24.36 -28.46 26.94
CA ALA A 568 -25.58 -28.19 27.67
C ALA A 568 -25.36 -27.23 28.86
N ALA A 569 -24.23 -27.33 29.56
CA ALA A 569 -23.87 -26.37 30.61
C ALA A 569 -23.65 -24.96 30.04
N SER A 570 -22.95 -24.84 28.90
CA SER A 570 -22.74 -23.55 28.23
C SER A 570 -24.07 -22.94 27.76
N ALA A 571 -24.90 -23.72 27.08
CA ALA A 571 -26.21 -23.26 26.61
C ALA A 571 -27.15 -22.95 27.78
N GLY A 572 -27.12 -23.76 28.85
CA GLY A 572 -27.88 -23.58 30.08
C GLY A 572 -27.53 -22.30 30.82
N ASN A 573 -26.24 -21.93 30.91
CA ASN A 573 -25.83 -20.67 31.53
C ASN A 573 -26.35 -19.45 30.75
N ALA A 574 -26.25 -19.46 29.42
CA ALA A 574 -26.80 -18.38 28.59
C ALA A 574 -28.33 -18.30 28.75
N LEU A 575 -29.00 -19.46 28.72
CA LEU A 575 -30.45 -19.57 28.92
C LEU A 575 -30.88 -19.00 30.29
N ALA A 576 -30.13 -19.32 31.34
CA ALA A 576 -30.35 -18.80 32.69
C ALA A 576 -30.25 -17.27 32.75
N GLN A 577 -29.28 -16.67 32.04
CA GLN A 577 -29.16 -15.21 31.95
C GLN A 577 -30.33 -14.57 31.21
N ASP A 578 -30.82 -15.18 30.13
CA ASP A 578 -31.99 -14.70 29.41
C ASP A 578 -33.25 -14.75 30.28
N VAL A 579 -33.49 -15.90 30.92
CA VAL A 579 -34.60 -16.11 31.84
C VAL A 579 -34.51 -15.14 33.03
N GLY A 580 -33.32 -14.96 33.61
CA GLY A 580 -33.09 -13.99 34.69
C GLY A 580 -33.32 -12.54 34.26
N THR A 581 -32.92 -12.18 33.04
CA THR A 581 -33.14 -10.84 32.48
C THR A 581 -34.62 -10.57 32.21
N TRP A 582 -35.32 -11.53 31.61
CA TRP A 582 -36.76 -11.49 31.45
C TRP A 582 -37.45 -11.36 32.81
N ALA A 583 -37.12 -12.24 33.77
CA ALA A 583 -37.68 -12.23 35.11
C ALA A 583 -37.51 -10.87 35.78
N ARG A 584 -36.31 -10.27 35.75
CA ARG A 584 -36.10 -8.89 36.24
C ARG A 584 -36.94 -7.84 35.52
N GLY A 585 -37.22 -8.02 34.24
CA GLY A 585 -38.12 -7.15 33.47
C GLY A 585 -39.56 -7.28 33.96
N VAL A 586 -40.03 -8.51 34.16
CA VAL A 586 -41.38 -8.79 34.64
C VAL A 586 -41.55 -8.38 36.11
N SER A 587 -40.59 -8.68 36.99
CA SER A 587 -40.59 -8.22 38.39
C SER A 587 -40.64 -6.70 38.50
N ARG A 588 -39.98 -5.96 37.57
CA ARG A 588 -40.08 -4.50 37.53
C ARG A 588 -41.48 -4.02 37.15
N GLN A 589 -42.18 -4.71 36.25
CA GLN A 589 -43.57 -4.39 35.92
C GLN A 589 -44.53 -4.75 37.04
N ALA A 590 -44.34 -5.90 37.67
CA ALA A 590 -45.04 -6.32 38.88
C ALA A 590 -44.90 -5.29 39.99
N TRP A 591 -43.70 -4.76 40.21
CA TRP A 591 -43.46 -3.71 41.18
C TRP A 591 -44.21 -2.42 40.88
N VAL A 592 -44.23 -1.98 39.62
CA VAL A 592 -45.06 -0.82 39.19
C VAL A 592 -46.54 -1.09 39.48
N GLY A 593 -47.03 -2.31 39.21
CA GLY A 593 -48.39 -2.72 39.55
C GLY A 593 -48.67 -2.66 41.06
N GLN A 594 -47.75 -3.14 41.89
CA GLN A 594 -47.85 -3.09 43.34
C GLN A 594 -47.87 -1.65 43.87
N LEU A 595 -47.04 -0.75 43.33
CA LEU A 595 -47.05 0.67 43.70
C LEU A 595 -48.38 1.34 43.34
N VAL A 596 -48.97 1.02 42.19
CA VAL A 596 -50.29 1.53 41.79
C VAL A 596 -51.40 0.99 42.69
N ALA A 597 -51.42 -0.32 42.96
CA ALA A 597 -52.42 -0.93 43.84
C ALA A 597 -52.34 -0.37 45.26
N SER A 598 -51.12 -0.18 45.78
CA SER A 598 -50.89 0.42 47.11
C SER A 598 -51.30 1.89 47.14
N SER A 599 -51.07 2.63 46.06
CA SER A 599 -51.56 4.02 45.90
C SER A 599 -53.08 4.10 45.95
N GLU A 600 -53.79 3.19 45.26
CA GLU A 600 -55.26 3.14 45.28
C GLU A 600 -55.81 2.78 46.66
N GLU A 601 -55.15 1.86 47.37
CA GLU A 601 -55.54 1.48 48.72
C GLU A 601 -55.36 2.65 49.71
N LEU A 602 -54.24 3.37 49.65
CA LEU A 602 -54.03 4.58 50.47
C LEU A 602 -55.07 5.67 50.16
N ARG A 603 -55.50 5.81 48.90
CA ARG A 603 -56.64 6.71 48.57
C ARG A 603 -57.93 6.28 49.24
N ARG A 604 -58.23 4.97 49.29
CA ARG A 604 -59.42 4.47 50.00
C ARG A 604 -59.35 4.74 51.50
N GLN A 605 -58.14 4.75 52.07
CA GLN A 605 -57.89 5.01 53.48
C GLN A 605 -57.82 6.52 53.83
N GLY A 606 -57.90 7.41 52.83
CA GLY A 606 -57.84 8.87 53.02
C GLY A 606 -56.42 9.43 53.14
N GLU A 607 -55.37 8.62 52.92
CA GLU A 607 -53.97 9.04 52.95
C GLU A 607 -53.51 9.55 51.57
N GLU A 608 -54.06 10.70 51.18
CA GLU A 608 -53.97 11.20 49.81
C GLU A 608 -52.53 11.63 49.41
N GLU A 609 -51.73 12.12 50.35
CA GLU A 609 -50.34 12.53 50.07
C GLU A 609 -49.42 11.34 49.75
N ASP A 610 -49.53 10.24 50.51
CA ASP A 610 -48.73 9.04 50.33
C ASP A 610 -49.19 8.25 49.10
N ALA A 611 -50.49 8.28 48.81
CA ALA A 611 -51.03 7.76 47.56
C ALA A 611 -50.42 8.48 46.33
N VAL A 612 -50.31 9.81 46.37
CA VAL A 612 -49.69 10.58 45.27
C VAL A 612 -48.22 10.21 45.12
N GLU A 613 -47.49 10.04 46.21
CA GLU A 613 -46.07 9.66 46.18
C GLU A 613 -45.83 8.31 45.50
N LEU A 614 -46.65 7.30 45.83
CA LEU A 614 -46.58 5.99 45.20
C LEU A 614 -46.93 6.01 43.71
N ALA A 615 -47.94 6.79 43.33
CA ALA A 615 -48.30 6.97 41.92
C ALA A 615 -47.17 7.66 41.14
N MET A 616 -46.51 8.65 41.74
CA MET A 616 -45.37 9.37 41.16
C MET A 616 -44.16 8.45 40.99
N ALA A 617 -43.89 7.59 41.98
CA ALA A 617 -42.82 6.60 41.91
C ALA A 617 -43.06 5.59 40.78
N ALA A 618 -44.30 5.09 40.66
CA ALA A 618 -44.71 4.17 39.60
C ALA A 618 -44.51 4.78 38.20
N GLU A 619 -44.94 6.03 38.02
CA GLU A 619 -44.83 6.75 36.74
C GLU A 619 -43.37 7.07 36.37
N ALA A 620 -42.59 7.55 37.34
CA ALA A 620 -41.17 7.80 37.13
C ALA A 620 -40.43 6.53 36.70
N TYR A 621 -40.81 5.38 37.25
CA TYR A 621 -40.26 4.09 36.87
C TYR A 621 -40.64 3.67 35.46
N ARG A 622 -41.88 3.90 35.01
CA ARG A 622 -42.30 3.63 33.63
C ARG A 622 -41.45 4.41 32.64
N VAL A 623 -41.32 5.72 32.87
CA VAL A 623 -40.51 6.63 32.03
C VAL A 623 -39.05 6.18 31.98
N LEU A 624 -38.45 5.80 33.12
CA LEU A 624 -37.08 5.31 33.17
C LEU A 624 -36.89 3.93 32.52
N MET A 625 -37.96 3.14 32.40
CA MET A 625 -37.97 1.87 31.67
C MET A 625 -38.22 2.04 30.16
N GLY A 626 -38.38 3.28 29.68
CA GLY A 626 -38.66 3.58 28.27
C GLY A 626 -40.04 3.11 27.81
N LYS A 627 -41.01 3.02 28.73
CA LYS A 627 -42.42 2.69 28.45
C LYS A 627 -43.33 3.88 28.67
#